data_AF-A0A418R522-F1
#
_entry.id   AF-A0A418R522-F1
#
_cell.length_a   1.000
_cell.length_b   1.000
_cell.length_c   1.000
_cell.angle_alpha   90.00
_cell.angle_beta   90.00
_cell.angle_gamma   90.00
#
_symmetry.space_group_name_H-M   'P 1'
#
loop_
_entity.id
_entity.type
_entity.pdbx_description
1 polymer ?
#
loop_
_entity_poly.entity_id
_entity_poly.type
_entity_poly.pdbx_seq_one_letter_code
_entity_poly.pdbx_strand_id
1 'polypeptide(L)'
;MALTAYQIQFKRRMKRAIRQRARSDQKARRYTQLLADALRLSQDAAAQMNALNQLYNVDVSTQTILVHDLLDVLQPDQLTGLLGQSTPGEEEQLFNPIPDGNSGQPLPADPLFGEVAAGTPIIPPAPATMAAAPGKDALSVAAQETETLG
;
A
#
# COMPACT_ATOMS: atom_id res chain seq x y z
N MET A 1 -40.18 -18.85 -4.09
CA MET A 1 -39.69 -18.12 -5.28
C MET A 1 -38.21 -18.40 -5.45
N ALA A 2 -37.74 -18.66 -6.67
CA ALA A 2 -36.32 -18.78 -6.96
C ALA A 2 -35.66 -17.39 -6.90
N LEU A 3 -34.40 -17.32 -6.47
CA LEU A 3 -33.63 -16.07 -6.46
C LEU A 3 -33.36 -15.62 -7.91
N THR A 4 -33.43 -14.32 -8.16
CA THR A 4 -33.07 -13.76 -9.48
C THR A 4 -31.56 -13.79 -9.71
N ALA A 5 -31.11 -13.72 -10.97
CA ALA A 5 -29.69 -13.69 -11.29
C ALA A 5 -28.99 -12.48 -10.62
N TYR A 6 -29.69 -11.34 -10.56
CA TYR A 6 -29.28 -10.17 -9.78
C TYR A 6 -29.04 -10.49 -8.29
N GLN A 7 -30.01 -11.10 -7.62
CA GLN A 7 -29.90 -11.44 -6.19
C GLN A 7 -28.78 -12.47 -5.92
N ILE A 8 -28.58 -13.43 -6.83
CA ILE A 8 -27.47 -14.39 -6.75
C ILE A 8 -26.12 -13.67 -6.89
N GLN A 9 -26.00 -12.77 -7.86
CA GLN A 9 -24.79 -11.99 -8.08
C GLN A 9 -24.46 -11.12 -6.86
N PHE A 10 -25.44 -10.40 -6.30
CA PHE A 10 -25.26 -9.62 -5.08
C PHE A 10 -24.74 -10.49 -3.94
N LYS A 11 -25.38 -11.64 -3.67
CA LYS A 11 -24.96 -12.56 -2.60
C LYS A 11 -23.51 -13.01 -2.77
N ARG A 12 -23.07 -13.27 -4.00
CA ARG A 12 -21.67 -13.66 -4.31
C ARG A 12 -20.70 -12.49 -4.06
N ARG A 13 -21.02 -11.31 -4.57
CA ARG A 13 -20.22 -10.08 -4.39
C ARG A 13 -20.09 -9.70 -2.92
N MET A 14 -21.21 -9.67 -2.19
CA MET A 14 -21.26 -9.37 -0.76
C MET A 14 -20.42 -10.36 0.04
N LYS A 15 -20.61 -11.67 -0.18
CA LYS A 15 -19.81 -12.71 0.49
C LYS A 15 -18.31 -12.55 0.26
N ARG A 16 -17.90 -12.12 -0.95
CA ARG A 16 -16.50 -11.85 -1.26
C ARG A 16 -15.98 -10.61 -0.54
N ALA A 17 -16.74 -9.52 -0.54
CA ALA A 17 -16.38 -8.29 0.15
C ALA A 17 -16.18 -8.51 1.66
N ILE A 18 -17.11 -9.21 2.31
CA ILE A 18 -17.00 -9.54 3.75
C ILE A 18 -15.74 -10.37 4.02
N ARG A 19 -15.46 -11.37 3.19
CA ARG A 19 -14.23 -12.19 3.34
C ARG A 19 -12.97 -11.37 3.15
N GLN A 20 -12.97 -10.43 2.21
CA GLN A 20 -11.82 -9.55 1.99
C GLN A 20 -11.59 -8.65 3.20
N ARG A 21 -12.66 -8.04 3.73
CA ARG A 21 -12.63 -7.23 4.95
C ARG A 21 -12.09 -8.01 6.15
N ALA A 22 -12.62 -9.21 6.40
CA ALA A 22 -12.17 -10.06 7.50
C ALA A 22 -10.68 -10.43 7.38
N ARG A 23 -10.20 -10.71 6.15
CA ARG A 23 -8.78 -11.01 5.92
C ARG A 23 -7.89 -9.79 6.13
N SER A 24 -8.33 -8.60 5.72
CA SER A 24 -7.56 -7.37 5.99
C SER A 24 -7.52 -7.05 7.48
N ASP A 25 -8.64 -7.23 8.21
CA ASP A 25 -8.68 -7.02 9.66
C ASP A 25 -7.72 -7.98 10.38
N GLN A 26 -7.75 -9.27 10.03
CA GLN A 26 -6.83 -10.25 10.59
C GLN A 26 -5.35 -9.86 10.37
N LYS A 27 -5.02 -9.35 9.18
CA LYS A 27 -3.66 -8.86 8.89
C LYS A 27 -3.31 -7.63 9.71
N ALA A 28 -4.22 -6.66 9.79
CA ALA A 28 -4.01 -5.45 10.57
C ALA A 28 -3.71 -5.80 12.03
N ARG A 29 -4.54 -6.64 12.66
CA ARG A 29 -4.30 -7.12 14.04
C ARG A 29 -2.93 -7.76 14.21
N ARG A 30 -2.54 -8.66 13.30
CA ARG A 30 -1.23 -9.33 13.34
C ARG A 30 -0.09 -8.32 13.24
N TYR A 31 -0.15 -7.38 12.30
CA TYR A 31 0.93 -6.41 12.12
C TYR A 31 1.00 -5.40 13.26
N THR A 32 -0.13 -5.00 13.83
CA THR A 32 -0.18 -4.17 15.04
C THR A 32 0.51 -4.86 16.22
N GLN A 33 0.27 -6.16 16.42
CA GLN A 33 0.95 -6.93 17.46
C GLN A 33 2.46 -6.95 17.25
N LEU A 34 2.90 -7.29 16.03
CA LEU A 34 4.33 -7.33 15.68
C LEU A 34 5.01 -5.97 15.86
N LEU A 35 4.32 -4.88 15.51
CA LEU A 35 4.84 -3.53 15.71
C LEU A 35 4.97 -3.19 17.19
N ALA A 36 3.95 -3.50 18.01
CA ALA A 36 4.01 -3.29 19.45
C ALA A 36 5.17 -4.05 20.10
N ASP A 37 5.36 -5.33 19.72
CA ASP A 37 6.46 -6.16 20.21
C ASP A 37 7.82 -5.58 19.80
N ALA A 38 7.98 -5.17 18.53
CA ALA A 38 9.22 -4.57 18.04
C ALA A 38 9.57 -3.25 18.75
N LEU A 39 8.57 -2.41 19.04
CA LEU A 39 8.76 -1.16 19.77
C LEU A 39 9.10 -1.39 21.26
N ARG A 40 8.59 -2.46 21.89
CA ARG A 40 9.04 -2.85 23.24
C ARG A 40 10.50 -3.29 23.25
N LEU A 41 10.87 -4.17 22.32
CA LEU A 41 12.26 -4.64 22.21
C LEU A 41 13.23 -3.48 21.96
N SER A 42 12.83 -2.46 21.20
CA SER A 42 13.67 -1.29 20.97
C SER A 42 13.82 -0.40 22.21
N GLN A 43 12.77 -0.28 23.04
CA GLN A 43 12.85 0.40 24.34
C GLN A 43 13.80 -0.34 25.31
N ASP A 44 13.72 -1.66 25.36
CA ASP A 44 14.63 -2.49 26.18
C ASP A 44 16.09 -2.34 25.72
N ALA A 45 16.34 -2.36 24.40
CA ALA A 45 17.66 -2.13 23.84
C ALA A 45 18.18 -0.72 24.15
N ALA A 46 17.32 0.30 24.07
CA ALA A 46 17.68 1.67 24.44
C ALA A 46 18.04 1.78 25.92
N ALA A 47 17.33 1.08 26.81
CA ALA A 47 17.66 1.02 28.24
C ALA A 47 19.02 0.36 28.49
N GLN A 48 19.33 -0.74 27.79
CA GLN A 48 20.65 -1.40 27.88
C GLN A 48 21.77 -0.49 27.38
N MET A 49 21.58 0.16 26.24
CA MET A 49 22.55 1.12 25.70
C MET A 49 22.78 2.29 26.67
N ASN A 50 21.71 2.83 27.26
CA ASN A 50 21.82 3.89 28.26
C ASN A 50 22.58 3.44 29.52
N ALA A 51 22.36 2.21 29.98
CA ALA A 51 23.10 1.65 31.11
C ALA A 51 24.60 1.50 30.80
N LEU A 52 24.95 1.06 29.58
CA LEU A 52 26.35 1.00 29.14
C LEU A 52 26.98 2.38 29.03
N ASN A 53 26.24 3.35 28.47
CA ASN A 53 26.66 4.74 28.38
C ASN A 53 27.00 5.31 29.77
N GLN A 54 26.15 5.05 30.76
CA GLN A 54 26.38 5.47 32.15
C GLN A 54 27.57 4.75 32.80
N LEU A 55 27.71 3.43 32.57
CA LEU A 55 28.77 2.62 33.18
C LEU A 55 30.16 3.00 32.67
N TYR A 56 30.28 3.30 31.37
CA TYR A 56 31.56 3.58 30.72
C TYR A 56 31.75 5.07 30.40
N ASN A 57 30.82 5.93 30.82
CA ASN A 57 30.82 7.37 30.54
C ASN A 57 30.98 7.69 29.04
N VAL A 58 30.28 6.93 28.20
CA VAL A 58 30.21 7.12 26.75
C VAL A 58 28.84 7.64 26.36
N ASP A 59 28.75 8.41 25.28
CA ASP A 59 27.48 8.96 24.78
C ASP A 59 27.19 8.44 23.37
N VAL A 60 26.60 7.25 23.31
CA VAL A 60 26.17 6.60 22.07
C VAL A 60 24.65 6.71 21.95
N SER A 61 24.15 7.00 20.74
CA SER A 61 22.71 7.05 20.49
C SER A 61 22.03 5.76 20.95
N THR A 62 21.02 5.90 21.81
CA THR A 62 20.27 4.77 22.37
C THR A 62 19.19 4.27 21.41
N GLN A 63 18.81 5.07 20.42
CA GLN A 63 17.73 4.78 19.47
C GLN A 63 18.14 5.14 18.03
N THR A 64 17.48 4.50 17.07
CA THR A 64 17.51 4.93 15.66
C THR A 64 16.42 5.99 15.42
N ILE A 65 16.60 6.82 14.39
CA ILE A 65 15.64 7.88 14.05
C ILE A 65 14.23 7.30 13.83
N LEU A 66 14.11 6.20 13.08
CA LEU A 66 12.81 5.57 12.83
C LEU A 66 12.09 5.14 14.11
N VAL A 67 12.82 4.54 15.06
CA VAL A 67 12.23 4.11 16.34
C VAL A 67 11.85 5.31 17.19
N HIS A 68 12.69 6.34 17.20
CA HIS A 68 12.43 7.59 17.92
C HIS A 68 11.13 8.24 17.41
N ASP A 69 11.03 8.47 16.10
CA ASP A 69 9.86 9.09 15.47
C ASP A 69 8.59 8.24 15.66
N LEU A 70 8.71 6.92 15.58
CA LEU A 70 7.57 6.02 15.83
C LEU A 70 7.09 6.07 17.28
N LEU A 71 8.00 6.11 18.25
CA LEU A 71 7.65 6.19 19.68
C LEU A 71 7.09 7.56 20.07
N ASP A 72 7.46 8.62 19.36
CA ASP A 72 6.88 9.96 19.54
C ASP A 72 5.40 9.98 19.14
N VAL A 73 5.04 9.25 18.08
CA VAL A 73 3.67 9.20 17.56
C VAL A 73 2.84 8.10 18.23
N LEU A 74 3.44 6.96 18.58
CA LEU A 74 2.71 5.74 18.90
C LEU A 74 3.41 4.89 19.96
N GLN A 75 2.74 4.72 21.11
CA GLN A 75 3.26 3.89 22.19
C GLN A 75 2.79 2.42 22.06
N PRO A 76 3.62 1.42 22.41
CA PRO A 76 3.25 0.00 22.35
C PRO A 76 1.97 -0.33 23.12
N ASP A 77 1.78 0.29 24.28
CA ASP A 77 0.61 0.06 25.13
C ASP A 77 -0.68 0.63 24.52
N GLN A 78 -0.59 1.70 23.73
CA GLN A 78 -1.73 2.23 22.98
C GLN A 78 -2.18 1.25 21.90
N LEU A 79 -1.23 0.63 21.19
CA LEU A 79 -1.52 -0.38 20.16
C LEU A 79 -2.21 -1.61 20.74
N THR A 80 -1.69 -2.13 21.84
CA THR A 80 -2.28 -3.30 22.52
C THR A 80 -3.64 -2.98 23.15
N GLY A 81 -3.81 -1.76 23.69
CA GLY A 81 -5.09 -1.26 24.17
C GLY A 81 -6.15 -1.19 23.08
N LEU A 82 -5.82 -0.64 21.91
CA LEU A 82 -6.73 -0.59 20.76
C LEU A 82 -7.13 -1.98 20.25
N LEU A 83 -6.19 -2.94 20.26
CA LEU A 83 -6.50 -4.33 19.92
C LEU A 83 -7.44 -4.98 20.94
N GLY A 84 -7.23 -4.73 22.23
CA GLY A 84 -8.06 -5.26 23.31
C GLY A 84 -9.48 -4.70 23.35
N GLN A 85 -9.66 -3.46 22.86
CA GLN A 85 -10.98 -2.81 22.75
C GLN A 85 -11.78 -3.25 21.53
N SER A 86 -11.15 -3.90 20.54
CA SER A 86 -11.81 -4.32 19.30
C SER A 86 -12.09 -5.82 19.31
N THR A 87 -13.36 -6.21 19.45
CA THR A 87 -13.77 -7.62 19.45
C THR A 87 -13.67 -8.20 18.03
N PRO A 88 -12.98 -9.35 17.83
CA PRO A 88 -12.92 -9.98 16.51
C PRO A 88 -14.32 -10.37 16.03
N GLY A 89 -14.73 -9.85 14.87
CA GLY A 89 -16.02 -10.20 14.25
C GLY A 89 -17.23 -9.41 14.76
N GLU A 90 -17.03 -8.29 15.44
CA GLU A 90 -18.06 -7.34 15.88
C GLU A 90 -18.62 -6.51 14.71
N GLU A 91 -19.05 -7.20 13.65
CA GLU A 91 -19.68 -6.58 12.49
C GLU A 91 -21.11 -7.09 12.44
N GLU A 92 -22.02 -6.32 13.03
CA GLU A 92 -23.46 -6.59 12.94
C GLU A 92 -23.87 -6.72 11.48
N GLN A 93 -24.11 -7.96 11.08
CA GLN A 93 -24.50 -8.28 9.72
C GLN A 93 -26.02 -8.17 9.61
N LEU A 94 -26.54 -6.95 9.61
CA LEU A 94 -27.94 -6.72 9.24
C LEU A 94 -28.12 -7.02 7.74
N PHE A 95 -28.46 -8.27 7.44
CA PHE A 95 -28.89 -8.66 6.11
C PHE A 95 -30.34 -8.25 5.89
N ASN A 96 -30.54 -7.03 5.41
CA ASN A 96 -31.83 -6.70 4.81
C ASN A 96 -32.02 -7.49 3.50
N PRO A 97 -33.24 -8.00 3.23
CA PRO A 97 -33.54 -8.64 1.95
C PRO A 97 -33.35 -7.65 0.81
N ILE A 98 -32.60 -8.05 -0.22
CA ILE A 98 -32.35 -7.20 -1.39
C ILE A 98 -33.58 -7.26 -2.30
N PRO A 99 -34.28 -6.15 -2.52
CA PRO A 99 -35.35 -6.10 -3.52
C PRO A 99 -34.77 -6.42 -4.89
N ASP A 100 -35.60 -6.95 -5.78
CA ASP A 100 -35.19 -7.27 -7.14
C ASP A 100 -34.95 -5.98 -7.96
N GLY A 101 -33.79 -5.37 -7.76
CA GLY A 101 -33.31 -4.26 -8.57
C GLY A 101 -32.90 -4.78 -9.94
N ASN A 102 -33.13 -3.99 -10.99
CA ASN A 102 -32.80 -4.35 -12.37
C ASN A 102 -33.62 -5.51 -12.97
N SER A 103 -34.88 -5.70 -12.53
CA SER A 103 -35.81 -6.71 -13.08
C SER A 103 -35.23 -8.13 -13.10
N GLY A 104 -34.36 -8.45 -12.15
CA GLY A 104 -33.68 -9.74 -12.04
C GLY A 104 -32.47 -9.94 -12.93
N GLN A 105 -32.12 -8.96 -13.79
CA GLN A 105 -30.98 -9.03 -14.69
C GLN A 105 -29.65 -8.80 -13.95
N PRO A 106 -28.59 -9.57 -14.24
CA PRO A 106 -27.29 -9.38 -13.64
C PRO A 106 -26.65 -8.06 -14.08
N LEU A 107 -25.86 -7.47 -13.19
CA LEU A 107 -25.00 -6.33 -13.48
C LEU A 107 -23.75 -6.78 -14.26
N PRO A 108 -23.10 -5.86 -15.02
CA PRO A 108 -21.81 -6.13 -15.67
C PRO A 108 -20.76 -6.63 -14.69
N ALA A 109 -19.83 -7.46 -15.17
CA ALA A 109 -18.74 -7.98 -14.36
C ALA A 109 -17.85 -6.84 -13.83
N ASP A 110 -17.47 -6.93 -12.55
CA ASP A 110 -16.68 -5.90 -11.88
C ASP A 110 -15.41 -6.49 -11.23
N PRO A 111 -14.21 -6.01 -11.61
CA PRO A 111 -12.94 -6.51 -11.09
C PRO A 111 -12.75 -6.27 -9.60
N LEU A 112 -13.45 -5.33 -8.95
CA LEU A 112 -13.43 -5.16 -7.49
C LEU A 112 -13.90 -6.43 -6.76
N PHE A 113 -14.84 -7.15 -7.39
CA PHE A 113 -15.30 -8.44 -6.91
C PHE A 113 -14.56 -9.61 -7.57
N GLY A 114 -13.39 -9.33 -8.16
CA GLY A 114 -12.52 -10.23 -8.92
C GLY A 114 -13.26 -11.10 -9.93
N GLU A 115 -14.20 -10.47 -10.63
CA GLU A 115 -14.85 -10.96 -11.83
C GLU A 115 -14.03 -10.49 -13.04
N VAL A 116 -13.90 -11.32 -14.07
CA VAL A 116 -13.18 -10.92 -15.29
C VAL A 116 -14.11 -10.05 -16.13
N ALA A 117 -13.80 -8.76 -16.24
CA ALA A 117 -14.50 -7.88 -17.17
C ALA A 117 -14.11 -8.27 -18.60
N ALA A 118 -15.06 -8.78 -19.38
CA ALA A 118 -14.86 -9.01 -20.80
C ALA A 118 -14.90 -7.67 -21.54
N GLY A 119 -13.79 -6.94 -21.50
CA GLY A 119 -13.56 -5.73 -22.27
C GLY A 119 -12.19 -5.82 -22.92
N THR A 120 -12.13 -5.67 -24.24
CA THR A 120 -10.89 -5.60 -25.02
C THR A 120 -9.97 -4.55 -24.38
N PRO A 121 -8.69 -4.85 -24.08
CA PRO A 121 -7.78 -3.84 -23.59
C PRO A 121 -7.71 -2.71 -24.62
N ILE A 122 -8.04 -1.48 -24.20
CA ILE A 122 -7.75 -0.28 -24.97
C ILE A 122 -6.23 -0.15 -24.96
N ILE A 123 -5.58 -0.62 -26.01
CA ILE A 123 -4.14 -0.42 -26.22
C ILE A 123 -3.98 1.06 -26.57
N PRO A 124 -3.35 1.90 -25.73
CA PRO A 124 -3.02 3.25 -26.13
C PRO A 124 -2.08 3.17 -27.35
N PRO A 125 -2.27 4.00 -28.39
CA PRO A 125 -1.38 3.99 -29.54
C PRO A 125 0.05 4.24 -29.06
N ALA A 126 0.98 3.40 -29.52
CA ALA A 126 2.40 3.56 -29.23
C ALA A 126 2.84 4.97 -29.63
N PRO A 127 3.62 5.68 -28.78
CA PRO A 127 4.17 6.98 -29.17
C PRO A 127 5.02 6.78 -30.42
N ALA A 128 4.73 7.55 -31.47
CA ALA A 128 5.53 7.57 -32.68
C ALA A 128 6.96 7.97 -32.32
N THR A 129 7.89 7.03 -32.41
CA THR A 129 9.32 7.30 -32.38
C THR A 129 9.62 8.22 -33.56
N MET A 130 9.90 9.49 -33.30
CA MET A 130 10.49 10.36 -34.32
C MET A 130 11.82 9.74 -34.74
N ALA A 131 11.84 9.19 -35.95
CA ALA A 131 13.05 8.77 -36.62
C ALA A 131 13.96 10.00 -36.77
N ALA A 132 15.09 10.01 -36.06
CA ALA A 132 16.19 10.92 -36.35
C ALA A 132 16.72 10.57 -37.75
N ALA A 133 16.47 11.44 -38.72
CA ALA A 133 17.02 11.32 -40.06
C ALA A 133 18.55 11.54 -40.02
N PRO A 134 19.34 10.73 -40.76
CA PRO A 134 20.78 10.90 -40.82
C PRO A 134 21.18 11.95 -41.85
N GLY A 135 21.95 12.93 -41.37
CA GLY A 135 23.04 13.70 -42.02
C GLY A 135 22.97 14.09 -43.50
N LYS A 136 23.30 15.36 -43.75
CA LYS A 136 24.36 15.79 -44.69
C LYS A 136 24.47 17.32 -44.65
N ASP A 137 25.58 17.80 -44.12
CA ASP A 137 26.41 18.78 -44.83
C ASP A 137 27.79 18.81 -44.19
N ALA A 138 28.74 18.29 -44.93
CA ALA A 138 30.16 18.42 -44.69
C ALA A 138 30.69 19.50 -45.64
N LEU A 139 31.70 20.22 -45.12
CA LEU A 139 32.78 20.92 -45.84
C LEU A 139 32.56 22.37 -46.30
N SER A 140 33.20 23.27 -45.54
CA SER A 140 34.10 24.33 -46.06
C SER A 140 35.12 24.62 -44.94
N VAL A 141 36.28 23.94 -44.90
CA VAL A 141 37.57 24.26 -45.57
C VAL A 141 38.32 25.46 -44.95
N ALA A 142 39.27 25.11 -44.07
CA ALA A 142 40.70 25.47 -44.01
C ALA A 142 41.22 26.91 -43.75
N ALA A 143 42.42 26.92 -43.11
CA ALA A 143 43.43 27.97 -42.92
C ALA A 143 43.13 28.99 -41.79
N GLN A 144 44.03 29.41 -40.87
CA GLN A 144 45.49 29.32 -40.65
C GLN A 144 45.72 29.74 -39.17
N GLU A 145 46.54 29.03 -38.37
CA GLU A 145 47.91 29.40 -37.96
C GLU A 145 48.12 30.76 -37.24
N THR A 146 48.81 30.68 -36.07
CA THR A 146 49.73 31.67 -35.44
C THR A 146 49.18 33.02 -34.96
N GLU A 147 49.16 33.35 -33.67
CA GLU A 147 50.26 33.84 -32.81
C GLU A 147 50.12 35.36 -32.50
N THR A 148 50.44 35.75 -31.26
CA THR A 148 50.78 37.09 -30.74
C THR A 148 49.73 38.19 -30.46
N LEU A 149 49.60 38.48 -29.16
CA LEU A 149 49.72 39.77 -28.44
C LEU A 149 48.94 41.03 -28.89
N GLY A 150 48.11 41.49 -27.95
CA GLY A 150 47.74 42.88 -27.71
C GLY A 150 47.41 43.07 -26.23
#